data_AF-A0A9E2ZUK1-F1
#
_entry.id   AF-A0A9E2ZUK1-F1
#
_cell.length_a   1.000
_cell.length_b   1.000
_cell.length_c   1.000
_cell.angle_alpha   90.00
_cell.angle_beta   90.00
_cell.angle_gamma   90.00
#
_symmetry.space_group_name_H-M   'P 1'
#
loop_
_entity.id
_entity.type
_entity.pdbx_description
1 polymer ?
#
loop_
_entity_poly.entity_id
_entity_poly.type
_entity_poly.pdbx_seq_one_letter_code
_entity_poly.pdbx_strand_id
1 'polypeptide(L)' 'MLEGVTPFPPEFAARYRERGYWRDRPLFDGFRDCLREHADRVALIDADGPVTYRQLDERSARLARTLL' A
#
# COMPACT_ATOMS: atom_id res chain seq x y z
N MET A 1 3.59 -14.52 13.51
CA MET A 1 2.53 -15.15 12.70
C MET A 1 1.20 -14.70 13.26
N LEU A 2 0.29 -14.22 12.42
CA LEU A 2 -1.06 -13.85 12.86
C LEU A 2 -1.90 -15.12 13.07
N GLU A 3 -2.76 -15.11 14.09
CA GLU A 3 -3.70 -16.20 14.34
C GLU A 3 -4.67 -16.37 13.16
N GLY A 4 -4.97 -17.62 12.79
CA GLY A 4 -5.84 -17.94 11.67
C GLY A 4 -5.19 -17.85 10.28
N VAL A 5 -3.92 -17.46 10.18
CA VAL A 5 -3.20 -17.38 8.89
C VAL A 5 -2.34 -18.62 8.66
N THR A 6 -2.63 -19.37 7.60
CA THR A 6 -1.76 -20.46 7.12
C THR A 6 -0.60 -19.89 6.31
N PRO A 7 0.67 -20.09 6.73
CA PRO A 7 1.80 -19.56 6.01
C PRO A 7 2.04 -20.32 4.70
N PHE A 8 2.70 -19.66 3.74
CA PHE A 8 3.23 -20.36 2.57
C PHE A 8 4.32 -21.34 3.01
N PRO A 9 4.40 -22.54 2.38
CA PRO A 9 5.51 -23.44 2.64
C PRO A 9 6.86 -22.76 2.34
N PRO A 10 7.89 -22.98 3.18
CA PRO A 10 9.15 -22.23 3.10
C PRO A 10 9.82 -22.26 1.73
N GLU A 11 9.74 -23.39 1.03
CA GLU A 11 10.33 -23.60 -0.29
C GLU A 11 9.71 -22.69 -1.36
N PHE A 12 8.39 -22.45 -1.30
CA PHE A 12 7.72 -21.55 -2.23
C PHE A 12 8.00 -20.09 -1.89
N ALA A 13 8.01 -19.75 -0.60
CA ALA A 13 8.36 -18.42 -0.13
C ALA A 13 9.78 -18.02 -0.57
N ALA A 14 10.75 -18.93 -0.45
CA ALA A 14 12.11 -18.73 -0.96
C ALA A 14 12.12 -18.50 -2.48
N ARG A 15 11.46 -19.40 -3.23
CA ARG A 15 11.36 -19.31 -4.69
C ARG A 15 10.73 -18.00 -5.19
N TYR A 16 9.75 -17.47 -4.49
CA TYR A 16 9.10 -16.20 -4.86
C TYR A 16 9.95 -14.97 -4.56
N ARG A 17 10.78 -15.02 -3.51
CA ARG A 17 11.77 -13.97 -3.23
C ARG A 17 12.91 -13.98 -4.24
N GLU A 18 13.45 -15.15 -4.55
CA GLU A 18 14.52 -15.32 -5.56
C GLU A 18 14.10 -14.78 -6.93
N ARG A 19 12.82 -14.95 -7.31
CA ARG A 19 12.27 -14.42 -8.55
C ARG A 19 11.86 -12.94 -8.49
N GLY A 20 12.03 -12.29 -7.34
CA GLY A 20 11.68 -10.89 -7.14
C GLY A 20 10.18 -10.59 -7.10
N TYR A 21 9.32 -11.62 -7.05
CA TYR A 21 7.87 -11.43 -6.90
C TYR A 21 7.55 -10.87 -5.52
N TRP A 22 8.21 -11.40 -4.50
CA TRP A 22 8.16 -10.89 -3.13
C TRP A 22 9.43 -10.11 -2.86
N ARG A 23 9.27 -8.83 -2.52
CA ARG A 23 10.38 -7.90 -2.30
C ARG A 23 10.60 -7.57 -0.82
N ASP A 24 9.99 -8.35 0.08
CA ASP A 24 10.01 -8.16 1.54
C ASP A 24 9.76 -6.71 1.99
N ARG A 25 8.93 -6.00 1.23
CA ARG A 25 8.55 -4.61 1.48
C ARG A 25 7.07 -4.55 1.83
N PRO A 26 6.66 -3.74 2.82
CA PRO A 26 5.26 -3.48 3.09
C PRO A 26 4.54 -3.05 1.82
N LEU A 27 3.31 -3.53 1.65
CA LEU A 27 2.49 -3.19 0.48
C LEU A 27 2.38 -1.68 0.31
N PHE A 28 2.13 -0.96 1.40
CA PHE A 28 1.93 0.49 1.38
C PHE A 28 3.19 1.29 1.05
N ASP A 29 4.38 0.82 1.43
CA ASP A 29 5.65 1.47 1.03
C ASP A 29 5.80 1.50 -0.49
N GLY A 30 5.29 0.48 -1.17
CA GLY A 30 5.25 0.46 -2.63
C GLY A 30 4.40 1.55 -3.28
N PHE A 31 3.45 2.13 -2.53
CA PHE A 31 2.59 3.22 -3.00
C PHE A 31 3.11 4.60 -2.61
N ARG A 32 3.90 4.73 -1.53
CA ARG A 32 4.39 6.03 -1.05
C ARG A 32 5.16 6.82 -2.12
N ASP A 33 5.98 6.14 -2.90
CA ASP A 33 6.73 6.78 -3.98
C ASP A 33 5.80 7.32 -5.08
N CYS A 34 4.80 6.53 -5.48
CA CYS A 34 3.79 6.94 -6.46
C CYS A 34 2.95 8.12 -5.94
N LEU A 35 2.53 8.08 -4.67
CA LEU A 35 1.78 9.17 -4.02
C LEU A 35 2.57 10.48 -4.04
N ARG A 36 3.90 10.42 -3.84
CA ARG A 36 4.78 11.59 -3.91
C ARG A 36 5.02 12.07 -5.34
N GLU A 37 5.33 11.16 -6.26
CA GLU A 37 5.65 11.48 -7.65
C GLU A 37 4.45 12.09 -8.40
N HIS A 38 3.25 11.65 -8.07
CA HIS A 38 2.02 12.05 -8.75
C HIS A 38 1.11 12.91 -7.87
N ALA A 39 1.65 13.55 -6.83
CA ALA A 39 0.91 14.26 -5.78
C ALA A 39 -0.19 15.20 -6.30
N ASP A 40 0.07 15.93 -7.39
CA ASP A 40 -0.87 16.90 -7.97
C ASP A 40 -1.83 16.31 -9.01
N ARG A 41 -1.66 15.03 -9.40
CA ARG A 41 -2.57 14.33 -10.31
C ARG A 41 -3.82 13.88 -9.56
N VAL A 42 -4.95 13.86 -10.26
CA VAL A 42 -6.20 13.27 -9.75
C VAL A 42 -6.01 11.75 -9.63
N ALA A 43 -6.23 11.21 -8.43
CA ALA A 43 -6.17 9.78 -8.12
C ALA A 43 -7.52 9.11 -8.31
N LEU A 44 -8.59 9.77 -7.87
CA LEU A 44 -9.97 9.30 -7.97
C LEU A 44 -10.94 10.47 -8.06
N ILE A 45 -12.15 10.22 -8.54
CA ILE A 45 -13.26 11.19 -8.57
C ILE A 45 -14.41 10.56 -7.79
N ASP A 46 -14.89 11.25 -6.77
CA ASP A 46 -16.05 10.86 -5.98
C ASP A 46 -17.23 11.82 -6.21
N ALA A 47 -18.27 11.74 -5.37
CA ALA A 47 -19.46 12.58 -5.48
C ALA A 47 -19.17 14.08 -5.19
N ASP A 48 -18.14 14.38 -4.41
CA ASP A 48 -17.74 15.73 -4.04
C ASP A 48 -16.71 16.30 -5.04
N GLY A 49 -16.18 15.47 -5.93
CA GLY A 49 -15.34 15.86 -7.06
C GLY A 49 -14.00 15.13 -7.11
N PRO A 50 -13.00 15.69 -7.80
CA PRO A 50 -11.69 15.07 -7.94
C PRO A 50 -10.89 15.12 -6.63
N VAL A 51 -10.21 14.02 -6.33
CA VAL A 51 -9.28 13.87 -5.20
C VAL A 51 -7.88 13.58 -5.75
N THR A 52 -6.91 14.40 -5.38
CA THR A 52 -5.52 14.21 -5.80
C THR A 52 -4.81 13.12 -5.01
N TYR A 53 -3.70 12.59 -5.53
CA TYR A 53 -2.86 11.64 -4.79
C TYR A 53 -2.40 12.21 -3.43
N ARG A 54 -2.09 13.51 -3.35
CA ARG A 54 -1.77 14.20 -2.08
C ARG A 54 -2.93 14.16 -1.09
N GLN A 55 -4.11 14.55 -1.54
CA GLN A 55 -5.30 14.58 -0.68
C GLN A 55 -5.69 13.18 -0.21
N LEU A 56 -5.53 12.17 -1.07
CA LEU A 56 -5.77 10.77 -0.70
C LEU A 56 -4.82 10.31 0.41
N ASP A 57 -3.51 10.57 0.27
CA ASP A 57 -2.50 10.22 1.27
C ASP A 57 -2.78 10.91 2.62
N GLU A 58 -3.06 12.22 2.61
CA GLU A 58 -3.38 12.98 3.81
C GLU A 58 -4.65 12.48 4.52
N ARG A 59 -5.73 12.20 3.76
CA ARG A 59 -6.97 11.65 4.31
C ARG A 59 -6.75 10.27 4.93
N SER A 60 -6.02 9.39 4.24
CA SER A 60 -5.67 8.04 4.71
C SER A 60 -4.82 8.10 5.99
N ALA A 61 -3.76 8.90 6.00
CA ALA A 61 -2.88 9.06 7.15
C ALA A 61 -3.58 9.70 8.36
N ARG A 62 -4.53 10.61 8.13
CA ARG A 62 -5.38 11.16 9.20
C ARG A 62 -6.27 10.07 9.79
N LEU A 63 -6.95 9.29 8.95
CA LEU A 63 -7.83 8.20 9.41
C LEU A 63 -7.05 7.14 10.19
N ALA A 64 -5.89 6.70 9.68
CA ALA A 64 -5.05 5.72 10.35
C ALA A 64 -4.66 6.16 11.77
N ARG A 65 -4.33 7.44 11.97
CA ARG A 65 -4.03 7.99 13.31
C ARG A 65 -5.23 8.03 14.25
N THR A 66 -6.46 8.01 13.74
CA THR A 66 -7.68 7.97 14.55
C THR A 66 -8.09 6.55 14.91
N LEU A 67 -7.68 5.55 14.13
CA LEU A 67 -8.04 4.13 14.32
C LEU A 67 -7.01 3.34 15.15
N LEU A 68 -5.87 3.95 15.49
CA LEU A 68 -4.83 3.40 16.36
C LEU A 68 -5.06 3.86 17.81
#